data_AF-A0A381FFU0-F1
#
_entry.id   AF-A0A381FFU0-F1
#
_cell.length_a   1.000
_cell.length_b   1.000
_cell.length_c   1.000
_cell.angle_alpha   90.00
_cell.angle_beta   90.00
_cell.angle_gamma   90.00
#
_symmetry.space_group_name_H-M   'P 1'
#
loop_
_entity.id
_entity.type
_entity.pdbx_description
1 polymer ?
#
loop_
_entity_poly.entity_id
_entity_poly.type
_entity_poly.pdbx_seq_one_letter_code
_entity_poly.pdbx_strand_id
1 'polypeptide(L)'
;MKKIFFVVSMAFLASCSNELGNEGIENAENLTTNINTSKLSSISDYDFSQIGIKHNNALEGIYKRLSKEANVKNLDSIKLKTIIFNETNSLIVNDKDFANVEAEIIDKIDDRNDIGYLENELYGNFKSDISKSFLNDFKLAFDHYMAANDAESINVLSSDLNNIQSKVIGAQHNIPEVEYFALRSLLSTGLSSSGYWNNNLDNWNTLLGLKSNSSTSRDWGWFKSTIKKMATADAYGAGVGAIVGAVTASPTGPGILVGAAAGAVGYGCNSSAMAGIRELI
;
A
#
# COMPACT_ATOMS: atom_id res chain seq x y z
N MET A 1 -28.49 -18.61 6.63
CA MET A 1 -27.14 -18.02 6.67
C MET A 1 -27.29 -16.51 6.77
N LYS A 2 -26.80 -15.91 7.87
CA LYS A 2 -27.05 -14.51 8.26
C LYS A 2 -26.22 -13.56 7.39
N LYS A 3 -26.87 -12.58 6.75
CA LYS A 3 -26.24 -11.44 6.10
C LYS A 3 -26.11 -10.33 7.15
N ILE A 4 -24.90 -9.85 7.40
CA ILE A 4 -24.64 -8.70 8.28
C ILE A 4 -24.59 -7.47 7.38
N PHE A 5 -25.58 -6.60 7.50
CA PHE A 5 -25.58 -5.25 6.94
C PHE A 5 -24.91 -4.32 7.94
N PHE A 6 -23.83 -3.65 7.56
CA PHE A 6 -23.31 -2.51 8.30
C PHE A 6 -24.16 -1.28 7.92
N VAL A 7 -25.07 -0.88 8.81
CA VAL A 7 -25.76 0.41 8.77
C VAL A 7 -24.97 1.35 9.67
N VAL A 8 -24.27 2.32 9.09
CA VAL A 8 -23.68 3.43 9.85
C VAL A 8 -24.81 4.44 10.10
N SER A 9 -25.44 4.34 11.25
CA SER A 9 -26.39 5.34 11.74
C SER A 9 -25.64 6.56 12.25
N MET A 10 -25.70 7.66 11.50
CA MET A 10 -25.38 9.00 11.96
C MET A 10 -26.34 9.39 13.09
N ALA A 11 -25.85 9.41 14.33
CA ALA A 11 -26.54 10.06 15.44
C ALA A 11 -25.99 11.48 15.59
N PHE A 12 -26.77 12.45 15.08
CA PHE A 12 -26.71 13.84 15.49
C PHE A 12 -27.04 13.93 16.98
N LEU A 13 -26.10 14.42 17.80
CA LEU A 13 -26.43 14.94 19.13
C LEU A 13 -26.02 16.40 19.20
N ALA A 14 -27.04 17.26 19.13
CA ALA A 14 -26.97 18.65 19.51
C ALA A 14 -27.31 18.80 21.00
N SER A 15 -26.52 19.66 21.66
CA SER A 15 -26.88 20.50 22.82
C SER A 15 -26.98 19.86 24.21
N CYS A 16 -26.10 20.26 25.13
CA CYS A 16 -26.40 21.37 26.05
C CYS A 16 -25.21 21.74 26.96
N SER A 17 -25.12 23.04 27.18
CA SER A 17 -24.18 23.85 27.96
C SER A 17 -24.02 23.49 29.44
N ASN A 18 -22.84 23.79 29.99
CA ASN A 18 -22.73 24.77 31.08
C ASN A 18 -21.31 25.34 31.22
N GLU A 19 -21.31 26.64 31.52
CA GLU A 19 -20.22 27.59 31.61
C GLU A 19 -19.38 27.50 32.90
N LEU A 20 -18.18 28.12 32.78
CA LEU A 20 -17.36 28.80 33.79
C LEU A 20 -16.28 28.00 34.55
N GLY A 21 -15.04 28.27 34.12
CA GLY A 21 -13.79 28.00 34.82
C GLY A 21 -12.63 28.66 34.07
N ASN A 22 -12.66 29.99 33.98
CA ASN A 22 -11.67 30.85 33.31
C ASN A 22 -10.39 30.91 34.16
N GLU A 23 -9.26 30.43 33.64
CA GLU A 23 -7.91 30.93 33.95
C GLU A 23 -6.89 30.26 33.00
N GLY A 24 -6.22 31.06 32.15
CA GLY A 24 -5.08 30.62 31.35
C GLY A 24 -5.12 30.89 29.85
N ILE A 25 -5.52 32.09 29.42
CA ILE A 25 -5.17 32.60 28.08
C ILE A 25 -3.78 33.22 28.18
N GLU A 26 -2.75 32.49 27.72
CA GLU A 26 -1.57 33.10 27.11
C GLU A 26 -1.15 32.26 25.90
N ASN A 27 -1.41 32.84 24.72
CA ASN A 27 -0.70 32.63 23.44
C ASN A 27 -0.81 31.24 22.78
N ALA A 28 -1.99 30.93 22.26
CA ALA A 28 -2.18 29.95 21.19
C ALA A 28 -2.77 30.62 19.93
N GLU A 29 -2.26 31.80 19.55
CA GLU A 29 -2.51 32.38 18.23
C GLU A 29 -1.23 32.30 17.38
N ASN A 30 -1.40 31.83 16.14
CA ASN A 30 -0.45 31.82 15.02
C ASN A 30 0.55 30.67 14.92
N LEU A 31 0.05 29.44 15.00
CA LEU A 31 0.58 28.32 14.21
C LEU A 31 -0.50 27.80 13.24
N THR A 32 -1.16 28.71 12.53
CA THR A 32 -1.58 28.42 11.16
C THR A 32 -0.31 28.29 10.33
N THR A 33 0.28 27.10 10.36
CA THR A 33 1.26 26.70 9.36
C THR A 33 0.58 26.90 8.02
N ASN A 34 1.09 27.88 7.26
CA ASN A 34 0.88 28.01 5.83
C ASN A 34 1.31 26.69 5.20
N ILE A 35 0.39 25.73 5.12
CA ILE A 35 0.54 24.61 4.22
C ILE A 35 0.48 25.23 2.83
N ASN A 36 1.51 24.98 2.03
CA ASN A 36 1.44 25.13 0.58
C ASN A 36 0.48 24.05 0.02
N THR A 37 -0.77 24.02 0.50
CA THR A 37 -1.89 23.27 -0.10
C THR A 37 -2.25 23.84 -1.48
N SER A 38 -1.72 25.03 -1.80
CA SER A 38 -1.89 25.75 -3.07
C SER A 38 -1.34 25.04 -4.32
N LYS A 39 -0.69 23.86 -4.19
CA LYS A 39 -0.12 23.13 -5.33
C LYS A 39 -0.75 21.78 -5.68
N LEU A 40 -1.71 21.27 -4.91
CA LEU A 40 -2.50 20.10 -5.31
C LEU A 40 -3.93 20.55 -5.60
N SER A 41 -4.08 21.16 -6.78
CA SER A 41 -5.38 21.66 -7.29
C SER A 41 -6.30 20.54 -7.77
N SER A 42 -5.75 19.38 -8.13
CA SER A 42 -6.54 18.28 -8.68
C SER A 42 -5.86 16.92 -8.56
N ILE A 43 -6.68 15.87 -8.60
CA ILE A 43 -6.31 14.46 -8.68
C ILE A 43 -5.41 14.15 -9.87
N SER A 44 -5.62 14.85 -10.99
CA SER A 44 -4.83 14.69 -12.21
C SER A 44 -3.37 15.11 -12.04
N ASP A 45 -3.06 15.91 -11.02
CA ASP A 45 -1.71 16.46 -10.79
C ASP A 45 -0.87 15.59 -9.84
N TYR A 46 -1.46 14.56 -9.20
CA TYR A 46 -0.72 13.71 -8.27
C TYR A 46 0.17 12.70 -9.02
N ASP A 47 1.47 12.71 -8.69
CA ASP A 47 2.42 11.73 -9.19
C ASP A 47 2.31 10.42 -8.41
N PHE A 48 1.45 9.53 -8.90
CA PHE A 48 1.26 8.20 -8.31
C PHE A 48 2.52 7.34 -8.25
N SER A 49 3.55 7.63 -9.07
CA SER A 49 4.82 6.89 -9.00
C SER A 49 5.50 7.02 -7.62
N GLN A 50 5.22 8.12 -6.90
CA GLN A 50 5.72 8.34 -5.55
C GLN A 50 5.20 7.30 -4.55
N ILE A 51 4.00 6.75 -4.75
CA ILE A 51 3.48 5.67 -3.89
C ILE A 51 4.39 4.44 -4.00
N GLY A 52 4.69 3.99 -5.22
CA GLY A 52 5.57 2.84 -5.45
C GLY A 52 7.01 3.08 -4.96
N ILE A 53 7.54 4.29 -5.13
CA ILE A 53 8.87 4.67 -4.63
C ILE A 53 8.92 4.65 -3.10
N LYS A 54 7.96 5.29 -2.43
CA LYS A 54 7.89 5.35 -0.96
C LYS A 54 7.63 3.97 -0.35
N HIS A 55 6.80 3.15 -0.98
CA HIS A 55 6.63 1.74 -0.64
C HIS A 55 7.97 0.98 -0.61
N ASN A 56 8.75 1.06 -1.68
CA ASN A 56 10.04 0.36 -1.75
C ASN A 56 11.07 0.92 -0.75
N ASN A 57 11.02 2.24 -0.47
CA ASN A 57 11.85 2.84 0.58
C ASN A 57 11.50 2.29 1.97
N ALA A 58 10.22 2.06 2.24
CA ALA A 58 9.76 1.43 3.49
C ALA A 58 10.23 -0.02 3.60
N LEU A 59 10.13 -0.80 2.52
CA LEU A 59 10.69 -2.15 2.44
C LEU A 59 12.19 -2.19 2.75
N GLU A 60 12.94 -1.25 2.18
CA GLU A 60 14.38 -1.13 2.43
C GLU A 60 14.68 -0.74 3.89
N GLY A 61 13.84 0.11 4.50
CA GLY A 61 13.91 0.44 5.93
C GLY A 61 13.71 -0.80 6.81
N ILE A 62 12.68 -1.59 6.51
CA ILE A 62 12.39 -2.87 7.20
C ILE A 62 13.57 -3.83 7.05
N TYR A 63 14.08 -4.01 5.82
CA TYR A 63 15.26 -4.86 5.56
C TYR A 63 16.47 -4.44 6.40
N LYS A 64 16.79 -3.14 6.42
CA LYS A 64 17.88 -2.55 7.24
C LYS A 64 17.64 -2.70 8.73
N ARG A 65 16.39 -2.71 9.19
CA ARG A 65 16.06 -2.94 10.59
C ARG A 65 16.24 -4.40 10.97
N LEU A 66 15.70 -5.32 10.17
CA LEU A 66 15.78 -6.77 10.39
C LEU A 66 17.23 -7.26 10.33
N SER A 67 18.05 -6.77 9.40
CA SER A 67 19.48 -7.10 9.29
C SER A 67 20.32 -6.75 10.54
N LYS A 68 19.82 -5.89 11.43
CA LYS A 68 20.46 -5.59 12.72
C LYS A 68 20.03 -6.54 13.84
N GLU A 69 18.98 -7.34 13.64
CA GLU A 69 18.52 -8.31 14.63
C GLU A 69 19.42 -9.56 14.57
N ALA A 70 19.97 -9.97 15.72
CA ALA A 70 20.99 -11.02 15.81
C ALA A 70 20.54 -12.39 15.27
N ASN A 71 19.24 -12.66 15.19
CA ASN A 71 18.72 -13.89 14.61
C ASN A 71 17.27 -13.71 14.10
N VAL A 72 17.12 -13.12 12.92
CA VAL A 72 15.81 -12.82 12.30
C VAL A 72 14.92 -14.07 12.21
N LYS A 73 15.50 -15.24 11.93
CA LYS A 73 14.77 -16.52 11.83
C LYS A 73 14.06 -16.95 13.10
N ASN A 74 14.59 -16.52 14.24
CA ASN A 74 14.08 -16.89 15.56
C ASN A 74 13.15 -15.81 16.12
N LEU A 75 12.87 -14.74 15.36
CA LEU A 75 11.85 -13.78 15.74
C LEU A 75 10.49 -14.47 15.65
N ASP A 76 9.73 -14.40 16.73
CA ASP A 76 8.33 -14.79 16.68
C ASP A 76 7.55 -13.83 15.75
N SER A 77 6.38 -14.28 15.32
CA SER A 77 5.53 -13.55 14.38
C SER A 77 5.05 -12.19 14.92
N ILE A 78 4.95 -12.02 16.25
CA ILE A 78 4.49 -10.78 16.87
C ILE A 78 5.62 -9.73 16.82
N LYS A 79 6.84 -10.11 17.19
CA LYS A 79 8.00 -9.22 17.15
C LYS A 79 8.32 -8.78 15.72
N LEU A 80 8.18 -9.70 14.76
CA LEU A 80 8.36 -9.40 13.34
C LEU A 80 7.33 -8.38 12.83
N LYS A 81 6.05 -8.61 13.10
CA LYS A 81 4.97 -7.65 12.79
C LYS A 81 5.20 -6.29 13.40
N THR A 82 5.63 -6.26 14.67
CA THR A 82 5.92 -5.02 15.39
C THR A 82 7.03 -4.23 14.71
N ILE A 83 8.10 -4.90 14.25
CA ILE A 83 9.18 -4.26 13.51
C ILE A 83 8.66 -3.67 12.19
N ILE A 84 7.92 -4.47 11.41
CA ILE A 84 7.35 -4.06 10.13
C ILE A 84 6.47 -2.82 10.32
N PHE A 85 5.50 -2.90 11.24
CA PHE A 85 4.54 -1.83 11.48
C PHE A 85 5.23 -0.56 11.97
N ASN A 86 6.19 -0.66 12.90
CA ASN A 86 6.90 0.50 13.44
C ASN A 86 7.74 1.20 12.38
N GLU A 87 8.44 0.46 11.51
CA GLU A 87 9.25 1.05 10.45
C GLU A 87 8.37 1.69 9.37
N THR A 88 7.28 1.02 8.96
CA THR A 88 6.29 1.58 8.03
C THR A 88 5.67 2.85 8.60
N ASN A 89 5.23 2.83 9.86
CA ASN A 89 4.63 3.97 10.53
C ASN A 89 5.62 5.13 10.67
N SER A 90 6.86 4.83 11.09
CA SER A 90 7.94 5.82 11.17
C SER A 90 8.18 6.51 9.83
N LEU A 91 8.13 5.77 8.72
CA LEU A 91 8.25 6.36 7.40
C LEU A 91 7.06 7.27 7.08
N ILE A 92 5.82 6.84 7.32
CA ILE A 92 4.62 7.65 7.02
C ILE A 92 4.61 8.94 7.84
N VAL A 93 4.83 8.85 9.16
CA VAL A 93 4.75 9.99 10.08
C VAL A 93 5.87 11.01 9.84
N ASN A 94 7.07 10.56 9.46
CA ASN A 94 8.22 11.44 9.24
C ASN A 94 8.35 11.93 7.79
N ASP A 95 7.55 11.43 6.86
CA ASP A 95 7.57 11.87 5.47
C ASP A 95 6.77 13.17 5.32
N LYS A 96 7.45 14.22 4.83
CA LYS A 96 6.86 15.54 4.61
C LYS A 96 5.65 15.51 3.66
N ASP A 97 5.59 14.55 2.73
CA ASP A 97 4.50 14.42 1.76
C ASP A 97 3.25 13.81 2.41
N PHE A 98 3.39 13.27 3.63
CA PHE A 98 2.34 12.70 4.47
C PHE A 98 2.19 13.45 5.80
N ALA A 99 2.72 14.67 5.89
CA ALA A 99 2.57 15.50 7.07
C ALA A 99 1.08 15.71 7.38
N ASN A 100 0.68 15.43 8.61
CA ASN A 100 -0.70 15.51 9.11
C ASN A 100 -1.64 14.41 8.59
N VAL A 101 -1.13 13.25 8.15
CA VAL A 101 -1.96 12.05 8.03
C VAL A 101 -2.61 11.75 9.38
N GLU A 102 -3.93 11.55 9.35
CA GLU A 102 -4.72 11.26 10.54
C GLU A 102 -4.25 9.96 11.18
N ALA A 103 -4.09 9.96 12.51
CA ALA A 103 -3.65 8.77 13.26
C ALA A 103 -4.56 7.55 13.00
N GLU A 104 -5.85 7.80 12.72
CA GLU A 104 -6.79 6.74 12.36
C GLU A 104 -6.41 5.95 11.10
N ILE A 105 -5.74 6.57 10.12
CA ILE A 105 -5.27 5.89 8.91
C ILE A 105 -4.19 4.87 9.30
N ILE A 106 -3.28 5.28 10.18
CA ILE A 106 -2.18 4.44 10.68
C ILE A 106 -2.74 3.29 11.53
N ASP A 107 -3.68 3.58 12.43
CA ASP A 107 -4.29 2.60 13.33
C ASP A 107 -5.17 1.58 12.58
N LYS A 108 -5.70 1.96 11.41
CA LYS A 108 -6.52 1.08 10.58
C LYS A 108 -5.70 0.17 9.68
N ILE A 109 -4.36 0.27 9.62
CA ILE A 109 -3.56 -0.64 8.79
C ILE A 109 -3.68 -2.07 9.33
N ASP A 110 -4.39 -2.93 8.59
CA ASP A 110 -4.74 -4.30 9.00
C ASP A 110 -3.52 -5.23 8.93
N ASP A 111 -3.52 -6.23 9.81
CA ASP A 111 -2.55 -7.31 9.91
C ASP A 111 -2.90 -8.50 8.99
N ARG A 112 -4.06 -8.44 8.33
CA ARG A 112 -4.59 -9.43 7.39
C ARG A 112 -4.07 -9.20 5.97
N ASN A 113 -2.91 -9.78 5.72
CA ASN A 113 -2.15 -9.62 4.48
C ASN A 113 -2.19 -10.86 3.58
N ASP A 114 -3.33 -11.55 3.55
CA ASP A 114 -3.54 -12.66 2.61
C ASP A 114 -3.93 -12.11 1.23
N ILE A 115 -3.24 -12.55 0.18
CA ILE A 115 -3.46 -12.07 -1.19
C ILE A 115 -4.93 -12.29 -1.62
N GLY A 116 -5.51 -13.45 -1.31
CA GLY A 116 -6.89 -13.76 -1.66
C GLY A 116 -7.89 -12.88 -0.92
N TYR A 117 -7.63 -12.57 0.35
CA TYR A 117 -8.42 -11.59 1.11
C TYR A 117 -8.34 -10.19 0.50
N LEU A 118 -7.13 -9.66 0.28
CA LEU A 118 -6.92 -8.31 -0.27
C LEU A 118 -7.53 -8.14 -1.66
N GLU A 119 -7.40 -9.17 -2.49
CA GLU A 119 -8.06 -9.23 -3.80
C GLU A 119 -9.59 -9.16 -3.66
N ASN A 120 -10.17 -10.00 -2.82
CA ASN A 120 -11.62 -10.02 -2.60
C ASN A 120 -12.14 -8.70 -2.03
N GLU A 121 -11.39 -8.06 -1.13
CA GLU A 121 -11.70 -6.73 -0.60
C GLU A 121 -11.70 -5.69 -1.74
N LEU A 122 -10.71 -5.69 -2.63
CA LEU A 122 -10.69 -4.81 -3.79
C LEU A 122 -11.90 -5.03 -4.71
N TYR A 123 -12.17 -6.28 -5.10
CA TYR A 123 -13.34 -6.60 -5.95
C TYR A 123 -14.68 -6.23 -5.29
N GLY A 124 -14.78 -6.42 -3.98
CA GLY A 124 -15.98 -6.11 -3.19
C GLY A 124 -16.22 -4.61 -3.08
N ASN A 125 -15.15 -3.81 -2.98
CA ASN A 125 -15.24 -2.35 -2.89
C ASN A 125 -15.40 -1.67 -4.26
N PHE A 126 -14.92 -2.27 -5.34
CA PHE A 126 -15.13 -1.74 -6.69
C PHE A 126 -16.59 -1.90 -7.13
N LYS A 127 -17.27 -0.79 -7.38
CA LYS A 127 -18.64 -0.74 -7.87
C LYS A 127 -18.70 -0.70 -9.38
N SER A 128 -17.70 -0.09 -10.02
CA SER A 128 -17.67 0.06 -11.48
C SER A 128 -17.14 -1.19 -12.19
N ASP A 129 -17.85 -1.62 -13.23
CA ASP A 129 -17.42 -2.75 -14.07
C ASP A 129 -16.11 -2.45 -14.80
N ILE A 130 -15.86 -1.19 -15.18
CA ILE A 130 -14.59 -0.80 -15.79
C ILE A 130 -13.42 -0.97 -14.81
N SER A 131 -13.60 -0.68 -13.52
CA SER A 131 -12.57 -0.86 -12.50
C SER A 131 -12.28 -2.33 -12.25
N LYS A 132 -13.32 -3.17 -12.21
CA LYS A 132 -13.17 -4.64 -12.12
C LYS A 132 -12.46 -5.21 -13.33
N SER A 133 -12.73 -4.68 -14.53
CA SER A 133 -12.01 -5.06 -15.75
C SER A 133 -10.52 -4.74 -15.64
N PHE A 134 -10.13 -3.57 -15.13
CA PHE A 134 -8.71 -3.25 -14.94
C PHE A 134 -8.03 -4.12 -13.88
N LEU A 135 -8.76 -4.52 -12.84
CA LEU A 135 -8.26 -5.46 -11.84
C LEU A 135 -8.05 -6.88 -12.45
N ASN A 136 -8.91 -7.30 -13.37
CA ASN A 136 -8.70 -8.52 -14.16
C ASN A 136 -7.47 -8.40 -15.07
N ASP A 137 -7.32 -7.28 -15.79
CA ASP A 137 -6.15 -7.04 -16.65
C ASP A 137 -4.84 -7.10 -15.83
N PHE A 138 -4.84 -6.56 -14.61
CA PHE A 138 -3.70 -6.65 -13.69
C PHE A 138 -3.32 -8.10 -13.36
N LYS A 139 -4.29 -8.96 -13.06
CA LYS A 139 -4.03 -10.39 -12.82
C LYS A 139 -3.45 -11.07 -14.05
N LEU A 140 -4.02 -10.79 -15.22
CA LEU A 140 -3.55 -11.35 -16.49
C LEU A 140 -2.09 -10.94 -16.79
N ALA A 141 -1.68 -9.72 -16.44
CA ALA A 141 -0.28 -9.29 -16.56
C ALA A 141 0.67 -10.20 -15.74
N PHE A 142 0.27 -10.59 -14.53
CA PHE A 142 1.03 -11.55 -13.72
C PHE A 142 0.93 -13.00 -14.19
N ASP A 143 -0.09 -13.37 -14.98
CA ASP A 143 -0.14 -14.67 -15.65
C ASP A 143 0.78 -14.69 -16.88
N HIS A 144 0.82 -13.62 -17.66
CA HIS A 144 1.78 -13.44 -18.76
C HIS A 144 3.22 -13.46 -18.26
N TYR A 145 3.50 -12.79 -17.15
CA TYR A 145 4.79 -12.85 -16.46
C TYR A 145 5.26 -14.29 -16.18
N MET A 146 4.37 -15.14 -15.67
CA MET A 146 4.68 -16.52 -15.36
C MET A 146 4.94 -17.35 -16.63
N ALA A 147 4.20 -17.08 -17.71
CA ALA A 147 4.33 -17.75 -18.99
C ALA A 147 5.53 -17.26 -19.83
N ALA A 148 6.04 -16.05 -19.55
CA ALA A 148 7.14 -15.46 -20.28
C ALA A 148 8.49 -16.17 -20.01
N ASN A 149 9.37 -16.08 -21.01
CA ASN A 149 10.76 -16.52 -20.90
C ASN A 149 11.46 -15.80 -19.75
N ASP A 150 12.32 -16.50 -19.02
CA ASP A 150 12.87 -16.02 -17.76
C ASP A 150 13.59 -14.66 -17.88
N ALA A 151 14.41 -14.50 -18.93
CA ALA A 151 15.18 -13.28 -19.18
C ALA A 151 14.32 -12.05 -19.55
N GLU A 152 13.09 -12.26 -20.01
CA GLU A 152 12.20 -11.20 -20.51
C GLU A 152 11.00 -10.94 -19.59
N SER A 153 10.74 -11.86 -18.66
CA SER A 153 9.53 -11.89 -17.83
C SER A 153 9.22 -10.55 -17.14
N ILE A 154 10.20 -9.92 -16.48
CA ILE A 154 10.00 -8.61 -15.82
C ILE A 154 9.71 -7.48 -16.82
N ASN A 155 10.30 -7.52 -18.02
CA ASN A 155 10.02 -6.53 -19.06
C ASN A 155 8.59 -6.69 -19.61
N VAL A 156 8.14 -7.94 -19.80
CA VAL A 156 6.76 -8.25 -20.18
C VAL A 156 5.78 -7.72 -19.13
N LEU A 157 6.01 -8.04 -17.85
CA LEU A 157 5.18 -7.54 -16.76
C LEU A 157 5.15 -6.00 -16.72
N SER A 158 6.31 -5.36 -16.81
CA SER A 158 6.42 -3.90 -16.79
C SER A 158 5.68 -3.27 -17.97
N SER A 159 5.77 -3.86 -19.16
CA SER A 159 5.05 -3.41 -20.35
C SER A 159 3.54 -3.52 -20.15
N ASP A 160 3.05 -4.66 -19.67
CA ASP A 160 1.63 -4.89 -19.44
C ASP A 160 1.06 -3.93 -18.38
N LEU A 161 1.76 -3.75 -17.25
CA LEU A 161 1.33 -2.82 -16.20
C LEU A 161 1.30 -1.37 -16.68
N ASN A 162 2.28 -0.93 -17.47
CA ASN A 162 2.29 0.43 -18.07
C ASN A 162 1.15 0.62 -19.09
N ASN A 163 0.83 -0.42 -19.86
CA ASN A 163 -0.31 -0.40 -20.77
C ASN A 163 -1.63 -0.27 -20.01
N ILE A 164 -1.81 -1.03 -18.93
CA ILE A 164 -2.99 -0.92 -18.07
C ILE A 164 -3.08 0.46 -17.44
N GLN A 165 -1.97 0.99 -16.92
CA GLN A 165 -1.91 2.34 -16.33
C GLN A 165 -2.32 3.42 -17.33
N SER A 166 -1.87 3.31 -18.58
CA SER A 166 -2.27 4.25 -19.65
C SER A 166 -3.77 4.18 -19.93
N LYS A 167 -4.37 2.98 -19.94
CA LYS A 167 -5.81 2.80 -20.11
C LYS A 167 -6.61 3.36 -18.92
N VAL A 168 -6.14 3.15 -17.69
CA VAL A 168 -6.77 3.71 -16.47
C VAL A 168 -6.77 5.24 -16.52
N ILE A 169 -5.65 5.86 -16.91
CA ILE A 169 -5.55 7.32 -17.09
C ILE A 169 -6.55 7.80 -18.16
N GLY A 170 -6.58 7.15 -19.32
CA GLY A 170 -7.51 7.49 -20.40
C GLY A 170 -8.99 7.32 -20.03
N ALA A 171 -9.29 6.49 -19.03
CA ALA A 171 -10.64 6.22 -18.54
C ALA A 171 -11.01 6.98 -17.26
N GLN A 172 -10.17 7.92 -16.78
CA GLN A 172 -10.33 8.59 -15.48
C GLN A 172 -11.76 9.12 -15.22
N HIS A 173 -12.39 9.76 -16.21
CA HIS A 173 -13.73 10.34 -16.06
C HIS A 173 -14.87 9.29 -15.93
N ASN A 174 -14.59 8.03 -16.24
CA ASN A 174 -15.55 6.92 -16.18
C ASN A 174 -15.35 6.04 -14.94
N ILE A 175 -14.36 6.36 -14.10
CA ILE A 175 -14.00 5.60 -12.90
C ILE A 175 -14.35 6.43 -11.67
N PRO A 176 -15.06 5.88 -10.67
CA PRO A 176 -15.26 6.55 -9.39
C PRO A 176 -13.92 6.94 -8.76
N GLU A 177 -13.86 8.13 -8.18
CA GLU A 177 -12.62 8.74 -7.68
C GLU A 177 -11.77 7.82 -6.79
N VAL A 178 -12.37 7.22 -5.77
CA VAL A 178 -11.69 6.29 -4.85
C VAL A 178 -11.18 5.03 -5.56
N GLU A 179 -11.93 4.52 -6.54
CA GLU A 179 -11.51 3.36 -7.35
C GLU A 179 -10.35 3.72 -8.28
N TYR A 180 -10.35 4.95 -8.82
CA TYR A 180 -9.23 5.47 -9.60
C TYR A 180 -7.96 5.55 -8.76
N PHE A 181 -8.04 6.04 -7.51
CA PHE A 181 -6.90 6.02 -6.58
C PHE A 181 -6.39 4.62 -6.31
N ALA A 182 -7.31 3.71 -6.00
CA ALA A 182 -6.97 2.32 -5.72
C ALA A 182 -6.25 1.67 -6.90
N LEU A 183 -6.78 1.82 -8.12
CA LEU A 183 -6.17 1.28 -9.33
C LEU A 183 -4.80 1.88 -9.62
N ARG A 184 -4.65 3.21 -9.53
CA ARG A 184 -3.38 3.88 -9.78
C ARG A 184 -2.32 3.53 -8.74
N SER A 185 -2.72 3.38 -7.47
CA SER A 185 -1.84 2.96 -6.37
C SER A 185 -1.41 1.51 -6.52
N LEU A 186 -2.35 0.62 -6.86
CA LEU A 186 -2.12 -0.79 -7.15
C LEU A 186 -1.12 -0.97 -8.30
N LEU A 187 -1.35 -0.28 -9.43
CA LEU A 187 -0.48 -0.39 -10.62
C LEU A 187 0.91 0.17 -10.36
N SER A 188 1.01 1.35 -9.74
CA SER A 188 2.30 1.94 -9.40
C SER A 188 3.09 1.06 -8.45
N THR A 189 2.43 0.50 -7.44
CA THR A 189 3.09 -0.37 -6.46
C THR A 189 3.50 -1.70 -7.10
N GLY A 190 2.64 -2.32 -7.91
CA GLY A 190 2.98 -3.55 -8.63
C GLY A 190 4.19 -3.39 -9.56
N LEU A 191 4.29 -2.27 -10.27
CA LEU A 191 5.43 -1.95 -11.12
C LEU A 191 6.72 -1.76 -10.29
N SER A 192 6.68 -0.91 -9.26
CA SER A 192 7.85 -0.66 -8.41
C SER A 192 8.28 -1.89 -7.61
N SER A 193 7.33 -2.64 -7.07
CA SER A 193 7.57 -3.82 -6.24
C SER A 193 8.16 -4.99 -7.04
N SER A 194 7.62 -5.29 -8.23
CA SER A 194 8.16 -6.35 -9.08
C SER A 194 9.64 -6.12 -9.44
N GLY A 195 10.01 -4.87 -9.74
CA GLY A 195 11.40 -4.47 -9.94
C GLY A 195 12.25 -4.59 -8.66
N TYR A 196 11.72 -4.20 -7.50
CA TYR A 196 12.41 -4.32 -6.22
C TYR A 196 12.73 -5.79 -5.89
N TRP A 197 11.73 -6.66 -5.93
CA TRP A 197 11.90 -8.07 -5.61
C TRP A 197 12.82 -8.77 -6.60
N ASN A 198 12.71 -8.48 -7.90
CA ASN A 198 13.65 -9.02 -8.89
C ASN A 198 15.13 -8.71 -8.56
N ASN A 199 15.40 -7.55 -8.00
CA ASN A 199 16.77 -7.10 -7.70
C ASN A 199 17.24 -7.47 -6.29
N ASN A 200 16.33 -7.73 -5.35
CA ASN A 200 16.66 -7.89 -3.93
C ASN A 200 16.27 -9.24 -3.32
N LEU A 201 15.58 -10.12 -4.06
CA LEU A 201 15.10 -11.40 -3.51
C LEU A 201 16.22 -12.24 -2.89
N ASP A 202 17.40 -12.30 -3.53
CA ASP A 202 18.55 -13.04 -3.03
C ASP A 202 19.08 -12.47 -1.68
N ASN A 203 19.04 -11.15 -1.51
CA ASN A 203 19.43 -10.48 -0.27
C ASN A 203 18.46 -10.81 0.87
N TRP A 204 17.15 -10.76 0.58
CA TRP A 204 16.10 -11.15 1.53
C TRP A 204 16.19 -12.62 1.92
N ASN A 205 16.43 -13.49 0.95
CA ASN A 205 16.62 -14.93 1.17
C ASN A 205 17.82 -15.20 2.11
N THR A 206 18.92 -14.47 1.90
CA THR A 206 20.12 -14.53 2.74
C THR A 206 19.87 -14.00 4.15
N LEU A 207 19.14 -12.88 4.29
CA LEU A 207 18.78 -12.28 5.57
C LEU A 207 17.92 -13.23 6.43
N LEU A 208 16.94 -13.86 5.80
CA LEU A 208 16.10 -14.89 6.44
C LEU A 208 16.84 -16.24 6.56
N GLY A 209 18.10 -16.29 6.11
CA GLY A 209 19.03 -17.42 6.10
C GLY A 209 18.44 -18.74 5.63
N LEU A 210 17.49 -18.65 4.73
CA LEU A 210 17.00 -19.78 3.97
C LEU A 210 18.17 -20.22 3.11
N LYS A 211 18.43 -21.53 3.04
CA LYS A 211 19.55 -22.04 2.26
C LYS A 211 19.44 -21.42 0.88
N SER A 212 20.47 -20.67 0.45
CA SER A 212 20.56 -20.33 -0.95
C SER A 212 20.52 -21.68 -1.67
N ASN A 213 19.57 -21.86 -2.58
CA ASN A 213 19.63 -22.96 -3.54
C ASN A 213 20.78 -22.66 -4.52
N SER A 214 21.99 -22.40 -3.99
CA SER A 214 23.19 -22.07 -4.74
C SER A 214 23.82 -23.29 -5.40
N SER A 215 23.10 -24.41 -5.51
CA SER A 215 23.44 -25.46 -6.46
C SER A 215 22.81 -25.13 -7.83
N THR A 216 23.43 -24.16 -8.51
CA THR A 216 23.74 -24.17 -9.96
C THR A 216 22.64 -24.33 -11.02
N SER A 217 21.35 -24.36 -10.66
CA SER A 217 20.26 -24.03 -11.58
C SER A 217 19.23 -23.20 -10.82
N ARG A 218 19.14 -21.91 -11.11
CA ARG A 218 18.10 -21.03 -10.59
C ARG A 218 16.76 -21.66 -11.00
N ASP A 219 15.99 -22.18 -10.05
CA ASP A 219 14.60 -22.58 -10.31
C ASP A 219 13.83 -21.29 -10.60
N TRP A 220 13.86 -20.88 -11.87
CA TRP A 220 13.21 -19.67 -12.33
C TRP A 220 11.70 -19.76 -12.15
N GLY A 221 11.13 -20.97 -12.10
CA GLY A 221 9.72 -21.18 -11.76
C GLY A 221 9.42 -20.73 -10.34
N TRP A 222 10.22 -21.19 -9.36
CA TRP A 222 10.13 -20.72 -7.97
C TRP A 222 10.39 -19.22 -7.88
N PHE A 223 11.48 -18.71 -8.46
CA PHE A 223 11.86 -17.30 -8.40
C PHE A 223 10.73 -16.39 -8.91
N LYS A 224 10.17 -16.70 -10.09
CA LYS A 224 9.04 -15.96 -10.65
C LYS A 224 7.80 -16.11 -9.78
N SER A 225 7.51 -17.31 -9.28
CA SER A 225 6.36 -17.53 -8.40
C SER A 225 6.45 -16.66 -7.14
N THR A 226 7.62 -16.59 -6.50
CA THR A 226 7.84 -15.78 -5.29
C THR A 226 7.68 -14.29 -5.61
N ILE A 227 8.28 -13.79 -6.69
CA ILE A 227 8.10 -12.38 -7.12
C ILE A 227 6.63 -12.07 -7.39
N LYS A 228 5.92 -12.95 -8.10
CA LYS A 228 4.49 -12.78 -8.38
C LYS A 228 3.72 -12.61 -7.08
N LYS A 229 3.90 -13.51 -6.11
CA LYS A 229 3.15 -13.48 -4.85
C LYS A 229 3.45 -12.23 -4.03
N MET A 230 4.73 -11.84 -3.90
CA MET A 230 5.09 -10.64 -3.16
C MET A 230 4.56 -9.40 -3.87
N ALA A 231 4.86 -9.22 -5.16
CA ALA A 231 4.41 -8.03 -5.89
C ALA A 231 2.88 -7.90 -5.99
N THR A 232 2.13 -9.00 -6.07
CA THR A 232 0.66 -8.93 -6.01
C THR A 232 0.14 -8.61 -4.62
N ALA A 233 0.77 -9.13 -3.55
CA ALA A 233 0.44 -8.74 -2.17
C ALA A 233 0.64 -7.23 -1.96
N ASP A 234 1.77 -6.70 -2.43
CA ASP A 234 2.12 -5.28 -2.32
C ASP A 234 1.11 -4.41 -3.06
N ALA A 235 0.80 -4.79 -4.30
CA ALA A 235 -0.12 -4.07 -5.16
C ALA A 235 -1.56 -4.10 -4.63
N TYR A 236 -2.06 -5.26 -4.20
CA TYR A 236 -3.38 -5.35 -3.60
C TYR A 236 -3.45 -4.64 -2.25
N GLY A 237 -2.42 -4.75 -1.42
CA GLY A 237 -2.28 -3.98 -0.19
C GLY A 237 -2.37 -2.48 -0.46
N ALA A 238 -1.63 -1.98 -1.45
CA ALA A 238 -1.69 -0.57 -1.83
C ALA A 238 -3.07 -0.14 -2.34
N GLY A 239 -3.75 -1.00 -3.11
CA GLY A 239 -5.11 -0.75 -3.57
C GLY A 239 -6.12 -0.66 -2.41
N VAL A 240 -6.12 -1.63 -1.50
CA VAL A 240 -6.98 -1.62 -0.29
C VAL A 240 -6.65 -0.42 0.59
N GLY A 241 -5.36 -0.17 0.82
CA GLY A 241 -4.88 0.95 1.61
C GLY A 241 -5.31 2.31 1.05
N ALA A 242 -5.33 2.46 -0.27
CA ALA A 242 -5.85 3.68 -0.90
C ALA A 242 -7.33 3.90 -0.59
N ILE A 243 -8.14 2.83 -0.63
CA ILE A 243 -9.58 2.91 -0.30
C ILE A 243 -9.76 3.27 1.17
N VAL A 244 -9.08 2.55 2.07
CA VAL A 244 -9.15 2.80 3.51
C VAL A 244 -8.73 4.23 3.81
N GLY A 245 -7.55 4.63 3.33
CA GLY A 245 -7.01 5.97 3.54
C GLY A 245 -7.90 7.09 3.00
N ALA A 246 -8.52 6.90 1.83
CA ALA A 246 -9.46 7.87 1.26
C ALA A 246 -10.73 8.02 2.08
N VAL A 247 -11.27 6.91 2.60
CA VAL A 247 -12.52 6.89 3.38
C VAL A 247 -12.33 7.46 4.78
N THR A 248 -11.14 7.27 5.35
CA THR A 248 -10.84 7.69 6.72
C THR A 248 -10.36 9.13 6.80
N ALA A 249 -9.75 9.66 5.73
CA ALA A 249 -9.34 11.05 5.69
C ALA A 249 -10.55 12.00 5.70
N SER A 250 -10.34 13.20 6.26
CA SER A 250 -11.30 14.29 6.22
C SER A 250 -11.89 14.49 4.81
N PRO A 251 -13.23 14.54 4.66
CA PRO A 251 -13.93 14.40 3.38
C PRO A 251 -13.80 15.62 2.45
N THR A 252 -12.94 16.59 2.76
CA THR A 252 -12.82 17.82 1.97
C THR A 252 -11.38 18.08 1.52
N GLY A 253 -11.19 18.17 0.20
CA GLY A 253 -9.98 18.71 -0.44
C GLY A 253 -8.81 17.72 -0.53
N PRO A 254 -7.55 18.21 -0.46
CA PRO A 254 -6.34 17.40 -0.59
C PRO A 254 -6.17 16.31 0.48
N GLY A 255 -6.97 16.32 1.56
CA GLY A 255 -6.92 15.32 2.63
C GLY A 255 -7.18 13.90 2.13
N ILE A 256 -8.15 13.72 1.23
CA ILE A 256 -8.47 12.41 0.63
C ILE A 256 -7.27 11.86 -0.15
N LEU A 257 -6.57 12.72 -0.90
CA LEU A 257 -5.37 12.36 -1.67
C LEU A 257 -4.24 11.88 -0.78
N VAL A 258 -3.92 12.69 0.22
CA VAL A 258 -2.84 12.41 1.17
C VAL A 258 -3.16 11.15 1.97
N GLY A 259 -4.41 11.00 2.40
CA GLY A 259 -4.87 9.82 3.11
C GLY A 259 -4.81 8.55 2.27
N ALA A 260 -5.30 8.60 1.02
CA ALA A 260 -5.20 7.48 0.09
C ALA A 260 -3.75 7.08 -0.18
N ALA A 261 -2.86 8.04 -0.44
CA ALA A 261 -1.46 7.76 -0.69
C ALA A 261 -0.74 7.16 0.52
N ALA A 262 -0.97 7.72 1.71
CA ALA A 262 -0.40 7.21 2.95
C ALA A 262 -0.93 5.81 3.28
N GLY A 263 -2.24 5.60 3.14
CA GLY A 263 -2.88 4.29 3.30
C GLY A 263 -2.32 3.27 2.32
N ALA A 264 -2.13 3.64 1.05
CA ALA A 264 -1.55 2.78 0.03
C ALA A 264 -0.12 2.35 0.36
N VAL A 265 0.74 3.30 0.74
CA VAL A 265 2.13 3.00 1.16
C VAL A 265 2.12 2.09 2.39
N GLY A 266 1.30 2.40 3.40
CA GLY A 266 1.25 1.66 4.65
C GLY A 266 0.77 0.22 4.50
N TYR A 267 -0.40 0.04 3.88
CA TYR A 267 -0.94 -1.29 3.64
C TYR A 267 -0.09 -2.10 2.66
N GLY A 268 0.41 -1.47 1.58
CA GLY A 268 1.27 -2.14 0.61
C GLY A 268 2.53 -2.68 1.29
N CYS A 269 3.19 -1.86 2.10
CA CYS A 269 4.43 -2.25 2.77
C CYS A 269 4.21 -3.35 3.82
N ASN A 270 3.17 -3.22 4.65
CA ASN A 270 2.83 -4.24 5.64
C ASN A 270 2.41 -5.55 4.98
N SER A 271 1.69 -5.48 3.86
CA SER A 271 1.32 -6.65 3.06
C SER A 271 2.56 -7.36 2.53
N SER A 272 3.49 -6.58 1.99
CA SER A 272 4.75 -7.05 1.42
C SER A 272 5.64 -7.76 2.40
N ALA A 273 5.96 -7.09 3.51
CA ALA A 273 6.89 -7.66 4.48
C ALA A 273 6.32 -8.93 5.13
N MET A 274 4.99 -8.99 5.32
CA MET A 274 4.33 -10.19 5.84
C MET A 274 4.24 -11.32 4.81
N ALA A 275 3.90 -11.02 3.55
CA ALA A 275 3.84 -12.01 2.48
C ALA A 275 5.23 -12.53 2.13
N GLY A 276 6.21 -11.63 1.94
CA GLY A 276 7.60 -11.97 1.67
C GLY A 276 8.19 -12.86 2.76
N ILE A 277 7.92 -12.59 4.04
CA ILE A 277 8.43 -13.44 5.11
C ILE A 277 7.73 -14.81 5.15
N ARG A 278 6.43 -14.88 4.86
CA ARG A 278 5.71 -16.17 4.75
C ARG A 278 6.13 -17.02 3.56
N GLU A 279 6.43 -16.39 2.43
CA GLU A 279 6.80 -17.08 1.19
C GLU A 279 8.26 -17.50 1.16
N LEU A 280 9.09 -16.81 1.94
CA LEU A 280 10.49 -17.13 2.09
C LEU A 280 10.71 -18.20 3.18
N ILE A 281 10.06 -18.12 4.35
CA ILE A 281 10.21 -19.10 5.46
C ILE A 281 9.49 -20.42 5.20
#